data_AF-A0A3P8UZ49-F1
#
_entry.id   AF-A0A3P8UZ49-F1
#
_cell.length_a   1.000
_cell.length_b   1.000
_cell.length_c   1.000
_cell.angle_alpha   90.00
_cell.angle_beta   90.00
_cell.angle_gamma   90.00
#
_symmetry.space_group_name_H-M   'P 1'
#
loop_
_entity.id
_entity.type
_entity.pdbx_description
1 polymer ?
#
loop_
_entity_poly.entity_id
_entity_poly.type
_entity_poly.pdbx_seq_one_letter_code
_entity_poly.pdbx_strand_id
1 'polypeptide(L)'
;MGDQAYPESHAQELFDEFVSASTCRAALWTFRQLCEDLQVDPGVSERPLYRAIREHLNYWRANALWAKLDRRAAQREYEKGRVCSGTTCVVIGAGPCGLRTAVELSFMGARVVLVEKRDSFSRNNVLHLWPFTIHDLRGLGAKKFCGKFCAGAIDHISIRQLQLILRKGAFLLGREGHVHVNVEFQSLLEPPQSQNKQRVGWRMKVSPTSHPVNQLEFDVIIGADGRRNTLPGFRRKEFRGKLAIAITANFKNRNSTAEAKVEEISGVAFIFNQRFFQELRQETGLCRYTATSLRKQREPGCAAGVPAISGLCHQPLRSARRCHV
;
A
#
# COMPACT_ATOMS: atom_id res chain seq x y z
N MET A 1 5.12 45.69 -11.64
CA MET A 1 5.51 44.79 -12.75
C MET A 1 4.63 43.57 -12.64
N GLY A 2 3.73 43.40 -13.61
CA GLY A 2 2.62 42.46 -13.51
C GLY A 2 3.05 41.00 -13.60
N ASP A 3 2.39 40.16 -12.81
CA ASP A 3 2.33 38.71 -12.98
C ASP A 3 1.80 38.40 -14.39
N GLN A 4 2.71 38.13 -15.33
CA GLN A 4 2.35 37.45 -16.56
C GLN A 4 2.11 35.98 -16.21
N ALA A 5 0.83 35.62 -16.07
CA ALA A 5 0.40 34.23 -16.13
C ALA A 5 0.82 33.67 -17.50
N TYR A 6 1.92 32.93 -17.53
CA TYR A 6 2.26 32.09 -18.67
C TYR A 6 1.05 31.19 -18.94
N PRO A 7 0.59 31.03 -20.19
CA PRO A 7 -0.46 30.07 -20.49
C PRO A 7 -0.04 28.71 -19.96
N GLU A 8 -0.89 28.08 -19.13
CA GLU A 8 -0.64 26.73 -18.62
C GLU A 8 -0.41 25.83 -19.83
N SER A 9 0.77 25.21 -19.90
CA SER A 9 1.06 24.21 -20.93
C SER A 9 0.10 23.04 -20.73
N HIS A 10 -0.42 22.47 -21.82
CA HIS A 10 -1.32 21.31 -21.77
C HIS A 10 -0.76 20.16 -20.89
N ALA A 11 0.56 19.94 -20.91
CA ALA A 11 1.25 19.00 -20.04
C ALA A 11 1.06 19.29 -18.53
N GLN A 12 0.98 20.56 -18.13
CA GLN A 12 0.75 20.96 -16.74
C GLN A 12 -0.67 20.60 -16.30
N GLU A 13 -1.66 20.85 -17.16
CA GLU A 13 -3.06 20.46 -16.93
C GLU A 13 -3.18 18.94 -16.78
N LEU A 14 -2.61 18.18 -17.71
CA LEU A 14 -2.58 16.71 -17.67
C LEU A 14 -1.90 16.18 -16.41
N PHE A 15 -0.80 16.79 -15.97
CA PHE A 15 -0.16 16.38 -14.72
C PHE A 15 -1.03 16.68 -13.49
N ASP A 16 -1.68 17.85 -13.44
CA ASP A 16 -2.59 18.20 -12.33
C ASP A 16 -3.84 17.31 -12.30
N GLU A 17 -4.37 16.94 -13.47
CA GLU A 17 -5.42 15.92 -13.59
C GLU A 17 -4.93 14.54 -13.10
N PHE A 18 -3.72 14.13 -13.48
CA PHE A 18 -3.13 12.88 -12.99
C PHE A 18 -3.02 12.89 -11.46
N VAL A 19 -2.52 13.99 -10.89
CA VAL A 19 -2.36 14.18 -9.44
C VAL A 19 -3.70 14.18 -8.72
N SER A 20 -4.74 14.78 -9.30
CA SER A 20 -6.08 14.89 -8.72
C SER A 20 -7.01 13.69 -8.99
N ALA A 21 -6.67 12.83 -9.96
CA ALA A 21 -7.47 11.67 -10.33
C ALA A 21 -7.85 10.78 -9.13
N SER A 22 -9.14 10.48 -8.98
CA SER A 22 -9.71 9.78 -7.82
C SER A 22 -9.90 8.27 -8.01
N THR A 23 -9.60 7.77 -9.22
CA THR A 23 -9.68 6.35 -9.58
C THR A 23 -8.39 5.89 -10.25
N CYS A 24 -8.08 4.59 -10.16
CA CYS A 24 -6.91 4.03 -10.83
C CYS A 24 -7.02 4.14 -12.36
N ARG A 25 -8.24 4.02 -12.91
CA ARG A 25 -8.48 4.10 -14.35
C ARG A 25 -8.22 5.51 -14.88
N ALA A 26 -8.78 6.53 -14.21
CA ALA A 26 -8.53 7.92 -14.57
C ALA A 26 -7.04 8.27 -14.43
N ALA A 27 -6.41 7.88 -13.32
CA ALA A 27 -4.98 8.12 -13.13
C ALA A 27 -4.12 7.47 -14.22
N LEU A 28 -4.42 6.24 -14.64
CA LEU A 28 -3.70 5.58 -15.74
C LEU A 28 -3.94 6.29 -17.08
N TRP A 29 -5.19 6.64 -17.38
CA TRP A 29 -5.54 7.29 -18.63
C TRP A 29 -4.84 8.65 -18.76
N THR A 30 -4.96 9.52 -17.76
CA THR A 30 -4.31 10.83 -17.78
C THR A 30 -2.79 10.71 -17.78
N PHE A 31 -2.22 9.72 -17.07
CA PHE A 31 -0.77 9.48 -17.10
C PHE A 31 -0.27 9.12 -18.51
N ARG A 32 -1.03 8.36 -19.29
CA ARG A 32 -0.70 8.05 -20.68
C ARG A 32 -0.74 9.27 -21.57
N GLN A 33 -1.81 10.06 -21.47
CA GLN A 33 -1.93 11.32 -22.21
C GLN A 33 -0.77 12.27 -21.88
N LEU A 34 -0.38 12.36 -20.60
CA LEU A 34 0.80 13.13 -20.20
C LEU A 34 2.08 12.62 -20.86
N CYS A 35 2.30 11.30 -20.89
CA CYS A 35 3.49 10.74 -21.53
C CYS A 35 3.50 10.97 -23.04
N GLU A 36 2.34 10.86 -23.70
CA GLU A 36 2.15 11.15 -25.13
C GLU A 36 2.45 12.62 -25.44
N ASP A 37 1.90 13.56 -24.67
CA ASP A 37 2.10 15.01 -24.85
C ASP A 37 3.58 15.41 -24.64
N LEU A 38 4.25 14.80 -23.66
CA LEU A 38 5.67 15.01 -23.39
C LEU A 38 6.61 14.21 -24.31
N GLN A 39 6.07 13.37 -25.21
CA GLN A 39 6.83 12.46 -26.08
C GLN A 39 7.78 11.53 -25.31
N VAL A 40 7.39 11.14 -24.09
CA VAL A 40 8.14 10.20 -23.25
C VAL A 40 7.57 8.80 -23.43
N ASP A 41 8.26 7.94 -24.18
CA ASP A 41 7.88 6.53 -24.31
C ASP A 41 8.24 5.76 -23.02
N PRO A 42 7.26 5.38 -22.19
CA PRO A 42 7.56 4.77 -20.92
C PRO A 42 8.03 3.31 -21.05
N GLY A 43 7.98 2.71 -22.24
CA GLY A 43 8.59 1.42 -22.57
C GLY A 43 10.09 1.49 -22.82
N VAL A 44 10.59 2.61 -23.33
CA VAL A 44 11.98 2.81 -23.77
C VAL A 44 12.78 3.70 -22.81
N SER A 45 12.16 4.71 -22.19
CA SER A 45 12.85 5.68 -21.36
C SER A 45 13.65 5.07 -20.20
N GLU A 46 14.71 5.76 -19.81
CA GLU A 46 15.50 5.42 -18.64
C GLU A 46 14.65 5.45 -17.37
N ARG A 47 14.95 4.53 -16.45
CA ARG A 47 14.29 4.46 -15.15
C ARG A 47 15.09 5.26 -14.11
N PRO A 48 14.41 5.84 -13.11
CA PRO A 48 12.96 5.94 -12.97
C PRO A 48 12.34 6.96 -13.93
N LEU A 49 11.15 6.64 -14.46
CA LEU A 49 10.50 7.37 -15.56
C LEU A 49 10.27 8.87 -15.29
N TYR A 50 10.04 9.25 -14.02
CA TYR A 50 9.84 10.66 -13.65
C TYR A 50 11.03 11.54 -14.02
N ARG A 51 12.24 10.99 -14.19
CA ARG A 51 13.42 11.75 -14.62
C ARG A 51 13.30 12.23 -16.07
N ALA A 52 12.72 11.43 -16.96
CA ALA A 52 12.43 11.84 -18.33
C ALA A 52 11.26 12.83 -18.37
N ILE A 53 10.23 12.60 -17.54
CA ILE A 53 9.07 13.51 -17.44
C ILE A 53 9.50 14.91 -16.95
N ARG A 54 10.33 14.99 -15.89
CA ARG A 54 10.73 16.29 -15.32
C ARG A 54 11.60 17.15 -16.26
N GLU A 55 12.27 16.54 -17.24
CA GLU A 55 13.06 17.27 -18.25
C GLU A 55 12.16 18.14 -19.13
N HIS A 56 10.92 17.70 -19.33
CA HIS A 56 9.92 18.37 -20.17
C HIS A 56 8.79 19.02 -19.35
N LEU A 57 8.69 18.69 -18.06
CA LEU A 57 7.66 19.21 -17.15
C LEU A 57 8.27 19.88 -15.90
N ASN A 58 8.62 21.16 -16.06
CA ASN A 58 9.22 21.99 -15.02
C ASN A 58 8.27 23.11 -14.58
N TYR A 59 7.52 22.88 -13.51
CA TYR A 59 6.70 23.92 -12.88
C TYR A 59 6.48 23.64 -11.38
N TRP A 60 6.06 24.66 -10.64
CA TRP A 60 6.13 24.67 -9.17
C TRP A 60 5.40 23.50 -8.48
N ARG A 61 4.27 23.01 -9.00
CA ARG A 61 3.53 21.90 -8.38
C ARG A 61 4.28 20.59 -8.54
N ALA A 62 4.76 20.29 -9.75
CA ALA A 62 5.51 19.09 -10.07
C ALA A 62 6.91 19.09 -9.43
N ASN A 63 7.61 20.22 -9.42
CA ASN A 63 8.96 20.34 -8.84
C ASN A 63 9.01 19.94 -7.37
N ALA A 64 7.96 20.26 -6.61
CA ALA A 64 7.86 19.85 -5.22
C ALA A 64 7.71 18.33 -5.03
N LEU A 65 7.15 17.61 -6.02
CA LEU A 65 7.12 16.15 -6.06
C LEU A 65 8.46 15.58 -6.51
N TRP A 66 9.08 16.16 -7.55
CA TRP A 66 10.40 15.77 -8.05
C TRP A 66 11.45 15.82 -6.94
N ALA A 67 11.52 16.91 -6.19
CA ALA A 67 12.45 17.05 -5.08
C ALA A 67 12.30 15.94 -4.01
N LYS A 68 11.09 15.43 -3.79
CA LYS A 68 10.83 14.33 -2.87
C LYS A 68 11.31 12.99 -3.41
N LEU A 69 10.97 12.70 -4.67
CA LEU A 69 11.40 11.45 -5.34
C LEU A 69 12.92 11.42 -5.53
N ASP A 70 13.54 12.55 -5.88
CA ASP A 70 14.99 12.67 -6.01
C ASP A 70 15.69 12.45 -4.68
N ARG A 71 15.19 13.04 -3.58
CA ARG A 71 15.74 12.81 -2.25
C ARG A 71 15.67 11.33 -1.86
N ARG A 72 14.59 10.63 -2.23
CA ARG A 72 14.47 9.19 -2.00
C ARG A 72 15.46 8.43 -2.87
N ALA A 73 15.49 8.68 -4.18
CA ALA A 73 16.39 8.02 -5.12
C ALA A 73 17.89 8.25 -4.84
N ALA A 74 18.24 9.34 -4.15
CA ALA A 74 19.61 9.68 -3.76
C ALA A 74 20.11 8.93 -2.51
N GLN A 75 19.26 8.15 -1.84
CA GLN A 75 19.69 7.31 -0.73
C GLN A 75 20.76 6.31 -1.18
N ARG A 76 21.82 6.17 -0.36
CA ARG A 76 23.01 5.36 -0.69
C ARG A 76 22.66 3.89 -0.94
N GLU A 77 21.62 3.40 -0.26
CA GLU A 77 21.12 2.02 -0.34
C GLU A 77 20.63 1.65 -1.74
N TYR A 78 20.30 2.63 -2.59
CA TYR A 78 19.89 2.39 -3.97
C TYR A 78 21.05 2.44 -4.97
N GLU A 79 22.24 2.90 -4.57
CA GLU A 79 23.42 3.08 -5.44
C GLU A 79 23.09 3.73 -6.80
N LYS A 80 22.30 4.82 -6.76
CA LYS A 80 21.80 5.53 -7.96
C LYS A 80 20.95 4.64 -8.90
N GLY A 81 20.25 3.65 -8.35
CA GLY A 81 19.39 2.72 -9.07
C GLY A 81 20.14 1.59 -9.78
N ARG A 82 21.34 1.22 -9.30
CA ARG A 82 22.17 0.20 -9.96
C ARG A 82 22.12 -1.16 -9.30
N VAL A 83 21.72 -1.22 -8.02
CA VAL A 83 21.72 -2.44 -7.18
C VAL A 83 21.01 -3.62 -7.87
N CYS A 84 19.88 -3.36 -8.54
CA CYS A 84 19.07 -4.38 -9.21
C CYS A 84 18.91 -4.14 -10.72
N SER A 85 19.85 -3.43 -11.37
CA SER A 85 19.71 -2.99 -12.78
C SER A 85 19.46 -4.13 -13.79
N GLY A 86 19.96 -5.33 -13.50
CA GLY A 86 19.76 -6.54 -14.30
C GLY A 86 18.69 -7.50 -13.78
N THR A 87 17.95 -7.15 -12.72
CA THR A 87 16.99 -8.06 -12.06
C THR A 87 15.57 -7.79 -12.52
N THR A 88 14.85 -8.83 -12.94
CA THR A 88 13.42 -8.78 -13.21
C THR A 88 12.63 -9.33 -12.03
N CYS A 89 11.79 -8.49 -11.43
CA CYS A 89 11.00 -8.80 -10.25
C CYS A 89 9.51 -8.83 -10.57
N VAL A 90 8.81 -9.85 -10.12
CA VAL A 90 7.36 -9.99 -10.22
C VAL A 90 6.72 -9.79 -8.86
N VAL A 91 5.72 -8.91 -8.77
CA VAL A 91 4.92 -8.68 -7.56
C VAL A 91 3.49 -9.15 -7.80
N ILE A 92 3.00 -10.07 -6.98
CA ILE A 92 1.63 -10.56 -7.06
C ILE A 92 0.77 -9.75 -6.11
N GLY A 93 -0.15 -8.94 -6.64
CA GLY A 93 -1.14 -8.15 -5.89
C GLY A 93 -0.82 -6.66 -5.78
N ALA A 94 -1.77 -5.81 -6.21
CA ALA A 94 -1.72 -4.36 -6.12
C ALA A 94 -2.33 -3.84 -4.81
N GLY A 95 -2.14 -4.57 -3.70
CA GLY A 95 -2.43 -4.07 -2.36
C GLY A 95 -1.42 -2.99 -1.94
N PRO A 96 -1.65 -2.29 -0.81
CA PRO A 96 -0.68 -1.32 -0.29
C PRO A 96 0.75 -1.89 -0.17
N CYS A 97 0.89 -3.09 0.39
CA CYS A 97 2.20 -3.73 0.55
C CYS A 97 2.87 -4.03 -0.80
N GLY A 98 2.16 -4.65 -1.74
CA GLY A 98 2.72 -4.98 -3.06
C GLY A 98 3.12 -3.74 -3.87
N LEU A 99 2.27 -2.71 -3.90
CA LEU A 99 2.62 -1.44 -4.54
C LEU A 99 3.81 -0.75 -3.86
N ARG A 100 3.88 -0.81 -2.53
CA ARG A 100 4.99 -0.24 -1.78
C ARG A 100 6.31 -0.98 -2.07
N THR A 101 6.28 -2.30 -2.16
CA THR A 101 7.43 -3.12 -2.59
C THR A 101 7.85 -2.78 -4.01
N ALA A 102 6.89 -2.65 -4.94
CA ALA A 102 7.18 -2.25 -6.32
C ALA A 102 7.89 -0.90 -6.39
N VAL A 103 7.47 0.09 -5.59
CA VAL A 103 8.13 1.39 -5.49
C VAL A 103 9.60 1.26 -5.04
N GLU A 104 9.91 0.46 -4.01
CA GLU A 104 11.31 0.24 -3.60
C GLU A 104 12.15 -0.44 -4.68
N LEU A 105 11.62 -1.51 -5.27
CA LEU A 105 12.32 -2.25 -6.31
C LEU A 105 12.63 -1.36 -7.52
N SER A 106 11.72 -0.44 -7.87
CA SER A 106 11.96 0.56 -8.91
C SER A 106 13.09 1.53 -8.53
N PHE A 107 13.17 1.99 -7.27
CA PHE A 107 14.30 2.80 -6.82
C PHE A 107 15.63 2.05 -6.84
N MET A 108 15.62 0.73 -6.60
CA MET A 108 16.80 -0.13 -6.72
C MET A 108 17.21 -0.40 -8.18
N GLY A 109 16.41 0.01 -9.16
CA GLY A 109 16.67 -0.19 -10.59
C GLY A 109 16.11 -1.48 -11.20
N ALA A 110 15.36 -2.27 -10.43
CA ALA A 110 14.80 -3.54 -10.90
C ALA A 110 13.76 -3.33 -11.99
N ARG A 111 13.64 -4.29 -12.91
CA ARG A 111 12.50 -4.39 -13.84
C ARG A 111 11.33 -4.99 -13.06
N VAL A 112 10.45 -4.14 -12.57
CA VAL A 112 9.28 -4.57 -11.82
C VAL A 112 8.14 -4.89 -12.78
N VAL A 113 7.45 -6.00 -12.55
CA VAL A 113 6.16 -6.34 -13.16
C VAL A 113 5.20 -6.73 -12.04
N LEU A 114 4.02 -6.14 -12.00
CA LEU A 114 3.00 -6.39 -11.00
C LEU A 114 1.77 -7.00 -11.67
N VAL A 115 1.22 -8.05 -11.09
CA VAL A 115 -0.02 -8.68 -11.57
C VAL A 115 -1.10 -8.51 -10.51
N GLU A 116 -2.28 -8.02 -10.90
CA GLU A 116 -3.43 -7.85 -10.03
C GLU A 116 -4.69 -8.41 -10.69
N LYS A 117 -5.41 -9.23 -9.94
CA LYS A 117 -6.64 -9.87 -10.41
C LYS A 117 -7.76 -8.85 -10.69
N ARG A 118 -7.82 -7.75 -9.95
CA ARG A 118 -8.89 -6.74 -10.04
C ARG A 118 -8.48 -5.54 -10.91
N ASP A 119 -9.47 -4.82 -11.43
CA ASP A 119 -9.27 -3.57 -12.16
C ASP A 119 -9.52 -2.30 -11.33
N SER A 120 -9.96 -2.47 -10.08
CA SER A 120 -10.49 -1.38 -9.28
C SER A 120 -10.13 -1.49 -7.80
N PHE A 121 -9.98 -0.33 -7.16
CA PHE A 121 -9.75 -0.19 -5.73
C PHE A 121 -11.06 0.19 -5.03
N SER A 122 -11.71 -0.81 -4.42
CA SER A 122 -13.08 -0.68 -3.88
C SER A 122 -13.18 -0.68 -2.35
N ARG A 123 -12.09 -0.99 -1.63
CA ARG A 123 -12.12 -1.13 -0.16
C ARG A 123 -12.08 0.23 0.54
N ASN A 124 -13.16 0.57 1.23
CA ASN A 124 -13.30 1.83 1.96
C ASN A 124 -12.78 1.77 3.41
N ASN A 125 -12.62 0.56 3.97
CA ASN A 125 -12.10 0.39 5.33
C ASN A 125 -10.80 1.17 5.54
N VAL A 126 -10.63 1.65 6.76
CA VAL A 126 -9.58 2.57 7.16
C VAL A 126 -8.46 1.82 7.89
N LEU A 127 -7.21 2.14 7.54
CA LEU A 127 -6.00 1.62 8.15
C LEU A 127 -5.38 2.68 9.03
N HIS A 128 -5.08 2.34 10.27
CA HIS A 128 -4.19 3.12 11.11
C HIS A 128 -2.75 3.08 10.57
N LEU A 129 -2.04 4.19 10.67
CA LEU A 129 -0.68 4.39 10.19
C LEU A 129 0.22 4.76 11.36
N TRP A 130 1.31 4.00 11.53
CA TRP A 130 2.33 4.38 12.49
C TRP A 130 3.11 5.62 12.02
N PRO A 131 3.75 6.37 12.93
CA PRO A 131 4.48 7.59 12.59
C PRO A 131 5.50 7.41 11.46
N PHE A 132 6.24 6.29 11.45
CA PHE A 132 7.23 6.01 10.40
C PHE A 132 6.58 5.79 9.03
N THR A 133 5.39 5.18 8.98
CA THR A 133 4.63 4.97 7.73
C THR A 133 4.12 6.30 7.18
N ILE A 134 3.65 7.19 8.07
CA ILE A 134 3.27 8.55 7.68
C ILE A 134 4.48 9.29 7.10
N HIS A 135 5.63 9.21 7.77
CA HIS A 135 6.87 9.83 7.29
C HIS A 135 7.30 9.28 5.92
N ASP A 136 7.28 7.95 5.74
CA ASP A 136 7.63 7.29 4.48
C ASP A 136 6.71 7.75 3.33
N LEU A 137 5.39 7.72 3.53
CA LEU A 137 4.42 8.16 2.51
C LEU A 137 4.53 9.66 2.21
N ARG A 138 4.81 10.51 3.21
CA ARG A 138 5.11 11.95 3.00
C ARG A 138 6.40 12.13 2.19
N GLY A 139 7.37 11.25 2.38
CA GLY A 139 8.62 11.18 1.61
C GLY A 139 8.38 10.82 0.14
N LEU A 140 7.36 10.02 -0.15
CA LEU A 140 6.93 9.65 -1.51
C LEU A 140 5.93 10.64 -2.15
N GLY A 141 5.64 11.76 -1.48
CA GLY A 141 4.74 12.78 -2.02
C GLY A 141 3.24 12.53 -1.79
N ALA A 142 2.85 11.68 -0.83
CA ALA A 142 1.44 11.36 -0.56
C ALA A 142 0.53 12.60 -0.40
N LYS A 143 1.02 13.69 0.21
CA LYS A 143 0.26 14.95 0.37
C LYS A 143 -0.03 15.66 -0.95
N LYS A 144 0.75 15.40 -2.01
CA LYS A 144 0.48 15.92 -3.37
C LYS A 144 -0.66 15.14 -4.02
N PHE A 145 -0.62 13.81 -3.93
CA PHE A 145 -1.67 12.95 -4.49
C PHE A 145 -2.98 12.97 -3.68
N CYS A 146 -2.91 13.31 -2.39
CA CYS A 146 -4.05 13.39 -1.49
C CYS A 146 -3.84 14.54 -0.50
N GLY A 147 -4.43 15.70 -0.76
CA GLY A 147 -4.23 16.91 0.06
C GLY A 147 -4.61 16.76 1.54
N LYS A 148 -5.58 15.87 1.83
CA LYS A 148 -6.04 15.56 3.19
C LYS A 148 -5.16 14.51 3.90
N PHE A 149 -4.11 13.99 3.26
CA PHE A 149 -3.27 12.93 3.82
C PHE A 149 -2.64 13.35 5.14
N CYS A 150 -3.09 12.71 6.23
CA CYS A 150 -2.60 12.93 7.60
C CYS A 150 -2.50 14.44 7.95
N ALA A 151 -3.56 15.18 7.68
CA ALA A 151 -3.68 16.60 8.07
C ALA A 151 -4.01 16.71 9.56
N GLY A 152 -3.35 17.64 10.26
CA GLY A 152 -3.49 17.77 11.72
C GLY A 152 -3.03 16.49 12.45
N ALA A 153 -3.90 15.97 13.31
CA ALA A 153 -3.66 14.77 14.10
C ALA A 153 -4.12 13.45 13.41
N ILE A 154 -4.62 13.51 12.17
CA ILE A 154 -5.07 12.32 11.44
C ILE A 154 -3.89 11.38 11.20
N ASP A 155 -4.07 10.12 11.60
CA ASP A 155 -3.06 9.06 11.54
C ASP A 155 -3.54 7.81 10.79
N HIS A 156 -4.55 7.96 9.92
CA HIS A 156 -5.16 6.84 9.23
C HIS A 156 -5.56 7.19 7.80
N ILE A 157 -5.81 6.15 6.98
CA ILE A 157 -6.15 6.29 5.57
C ILE A 157 -7.03 5.13 5.08
N SER A 158 -7.98 5.38 4.18
CA SER A 158 -8.73 4.28 3.55
C SER A 158 -7.83 3.45 2.64
N ILE A 159 -8.09 2.14 2.58
CA ILE A 159 -7.28 1.20 1.77
C ILE A 159 -7.20 1.66 0.31
N ARG A 160 -8.33 2.03 -0.29
CA ARG A 160 -8.35 2.49 -1.69
C ARG A 160 -7.54 3.76 -1.95
N GLN A 161 -7.51 4.70 -1.00
CA GLN A 161 -6.73 5.94 -1.15
C GLN A 161 -5.24 5.64 -1.04
N LEU A 162 -4.84 4.78 -0.11
CA LEU A 162 -3.45 4.34 0.00
C LEU A 162 -2.99 3.60 -1.28
N GLN A 163 -3.83 2.71 -1.81
CA GLN A 163 -3.55 2.04 -3.08
C GLN A 163 -3.37 3.06 -4.21
N LEU A 164 -4.23 4.07 -4.32
CA LEU A 164 -4.14 5.08 -5.36
C LEU A 164 -2.88 5.95 -5.26
N ILE A 165 -2.51 6.38 -4.05
CA ILE A 165 -1.28 7.13 -3.79
C ILE A 165 -0.05 6.33 -4.26
N LEU A 166 0.07 5.09 -3.79
CA LEU A 166 1.20 4.23 -4.14
C LEU A 166 1.21 3.87 -5.63
N ARG A 167 0.03 3.71 -6.23
CA ARG A 167 -0.14 3.45 -7.66
C ARG A 167 0.38 4.60 -8.52
N LYS A 168 0.08 5.85 -8.15
CA LYS A 168 0.62 7.05 -8.82
C LYS A 168 2.13 7.12 -8.70
N GLY A 169 2.67 6.85 -7.50
CA GLY A 169 4.11 6.71 -7.30
C GLY A 169 4.73 5.63 -8.19
N ALA A 170 4.08 4.47 -8.32
CA ALA A 170 4.54 3.40 -9.19
C ALA A 170 4.55 3.80 -10.67
N PHE A 171 3.53 4.52 -11.17
CA PHE A 171 3.52 5.05 -12.55
C PHE A 171 4.72 5.94 -12.83
N LEU A 172 5.06 6.83 -11.90
CA LEU A 172 6.20 7.74 -12.04
C LEU A 172 7.57 7.04 -11.97
N LEU A 173 7.65 5.83 -11.41
CA LEU A 173 8.93 5.13 -11.23
C LEU A 173 9.14 4.02 -12.25
N GLY A 174 8.07 3.33 -12.65
CA GLY A 174 8.12 2.16 -13.53
C GLY A 174 7.86 2.48 -15.00
N ARG A 175 7.92 1.43 -15.84
CA ARG A 175 7.61 1.50 -17.28
C ARG A 175 6.12 1.52 -17.56
N GLU A 176 5.71 1.85 -18.79
CA GLU A 176 4.31 1.62 -19.16
C GLU A 176 4.00 0.13 -19.08
N GLY A 177 2.82 -0.22 -18.58
CA GLY A 177 2.41 -1.62 -18.52
C GLY A 177 3.11 -2.47 -17.46
N HIS A 178 3.94 -1.92 -16.57
CA HIS A 178 4.53 -2.71 -15.48
C HIS A 178 3.50 -3.23 -14.47
N VAL A 179 2.22 -2.86 -14.59
CA VAL A 179 1.15 -3.40 -13.75
C VAL A 179 0.00 -3.85 -14.61
N HIS A 180 -0.29 -5.13 -14.55
CA HIS A 180 -1.32 -5.80 -15.31
C HIS A 180 -2.50 -6.09 -14.40
N VAL A 181 -3.60 -5.38 -14.64
CA VAL A 181 -4.88 -5.60 -13.97
C VAL A 181 -5.72 -6.64 -14.72
N ASN A 182 -6.71 -7.24 -14.07
CA ASN A 182 -7.47 -8.38 -14.62
C ASN A 182 -6.60 -9.60 -14.95
N VAL A 183 -5.46 -9.73 -14.26
CA VAL A 183 -4.52 -10.83 -14.44
C VAL A 183 -4.33 -11.54 -13.12
N GLU A 184 -4.82 -12.77 -13.03
CA GLU A 184 -4.66 -13.62 -11.85
C GLU A 184 -3.46 -14.55 -12.00
N PHE A 185 -2.51 -14.46 -11.07
CA PHE A 185 -1.47 -15.47 -10.93
C PHE A 185 -2.08 -16.82 -10.54
N GLN A 186 -1.65 -17.88 -11.22
CA GLN A 186 -2.10 -19.26 -10.95
C GLN A 186 -1.00 -20.10 -10.34
N SER A 187 0.17 -20.17 -10.98
CA SER A 187 1.27 -21.02 -10.53
C SER A 187 2.61 -20.56 -11.08
N LEU A 188 3.69 -21.04 -10.47
CA LEU A 188 5.04 -20.95 -11.03
C LEU A 188 5.20 -21.98 -12.16
N LEU A 189 6.01 -21.62 -13.15
CA LEU A 189 6.48 -22.51 -14.20
C LEU A 189 8.00 -22.60 -14.05
N GLU A 190 8.47 -23.79 -13.65
CA GLU A 190 9.90 -24.05 -13.49
C GLU A 190 10.61 -24.08 -14.84
N PRO A 191 11.88 -23.64 -14.90
CA PRO A 191 12.73 -23.86 -16.06
C PRO A 191 12.73 -25.34 -16.50
N PRO A 192 12.66 -25.65 -17.81
CA PRO A 192 12.79 -27.02 -18.29
C PRO A 192 14.14 -27.63 -17.90
N GLN A 193 14.16 -28.94 -17.59
CA GLN A 193 15.38 -29.67 -17.24
C GLN A 193 16.38 -29.77 -18.41
N SER A 194 15.88 -29.94 -19.63
CA SER A 194 16.71 -29.98 -20.85
C SER A 194 16.75 -28.59 -21.49
N GLN A 195 17.93 -27.95 -21.44
CA GLN A 195 18.16 -26.59 -21.97
C GLN A 195 19.10 -26.57 -23.18
N ASN A 196 19.21 -27.68 -23.90
CA ASN A 196 20.23 -27.89 -24.93
C ASN A 196 20.13 -26.95 -26.15
N LYS A 197 19.01 -26.23 -26.33
CA LYS A 197 18.80 -25.30 -27.45
C LYS A 197 18.56 -23.86 -27.03
N GLN A 198 17.94 -23.62 -25.88
CA GLN A 198 17.62 -22.27 -25.40
C GLN A 198 17.52 -22.29 -23.86
N ARG A 199 18.18 -21.34 -23.20
CA ARG A 199 18.03 -21.12 -21.76
C ARG A 199 16.71 -20.40 -21.51
N VAL A 200 15.84 -21.01 -20.72
CA VAL A 200 14.54 -20.46 -20.33
C VAL A 200 14.54 -20.32 -18.81
N GLY A 201 14.30 -19.11 -18.31
CA GLY A 201 14.20 -18.79 -16.89
C GLY A 201 12.86 -19.17 -16.27
N TRP A 202 12.68 -18.74 -15.01
CA TRP A 202 11.43 -18.92 -14.28
C TRP A 202 10.32 -18.09 -14.93
N ARG A 203 9.14 -18.70 -15.08
CA ARG A 203 7.95 -18.03 -15.60
C ARG A 203 6.77 -18.24 -14.66
N MET A 204 5.66 -17.59 -14.98
CA MET A 204 4.41 -17.73 -14.26
C MET A 204 3.30 -18.10 -15.22
N LYS A 205 2.35 -18.89 -14.72
CA LYS A 205 1.06 -19.10 -15.36
C LYS A 205 0.09 -18.06 -14.82
N VAL A 206 -0.56 -17.32 -15.70
CA VAL A 206 -1.60 -16.35 -15.37
C VAL A 206 -2.89 -16.61 -16.12
N SER A 207 -4.01 -16.12 -15.58
CA SER A 207 -5.31 -16.06 -16.23
C SER A 207 -5.65 -14.62 -16.60
N PRO A 208 -6.03 -14.33 -17.86
CA PRO A 208 -6.17 -15.27 -18.98
C PRO A 208 -4.82 -15.76 -19.54
N THR A 209 -4.78 -16.99 -20.05
CA THR A 209 -3.54 -17.62 -20.58
C THR A 209 -2.98 -16.90 -21.82
N SER A 210 -3.82 -16.16 -22.55
CA SER A 210 -3.40 -15.34 -23.69
C SER A 210 -2.63 -14.08 -23.29
N HIS A 211 -2.60 -13.73 -22.00
CA HIS A 211 -1.96 -12.50 -21.55
C HIS A 211 -0.43 -12.57 -21.76
N PRO A 212 0.23 -11.53 -22.33
CA PRO A 212 1.65 -11.55 -22.68
C PRO A 212 2.61 -11.87 -21.53
N VAL A 213 2.21 -11.58 -20.29
CA VAL A 213 2.99 -11.88 -19.07
C VAL A 213 3.27 -13.38 -18.89
N ASN A 214 2.52 -14.28 -19.53
CA ASN A 214 2.85 -15.72 -19.52
C ASN A 214 4.21 -16.05 -20.16
N GLN A 215 4.74 -15.16 -20.99
CA GLN A 215 6.06 -15.30 -21.62
C GLN A 215 7.15 -14.54 -20.86
N LEU A 216 6.82 -13.83 -19.78
CA LEU A 216 7.79 -13.08 -19.00
C LEU A 216 8.63 -14.02 -18.14
N GLU A 217 9.94 -13.98 -18.36
CA GLU A 217 10.93 -14.57 -17.46
C GLU A 217 11.29 -13.59 -16.34
N PHE A 218 11.50 -14.11 -15.13
CA PHE A 218 11.86 -13.30 -13.96
C PHE A 218 12.84 -14.02 -13.04
N ASP A 219 13.55 -13.23 -12.23
CA ASP A 219 14.55 -13.70 -11.27
C ASP A 219 13.98 -13.74 -9.85
N VAL A 220 13.04 -12.82 -9.54
CA VAL A 220 12.46 -12.65 -8.21
C VAL A 220 10.96 -12.62 -8.30
N ILE A 221 10.27 -13.32 -7.38
CA ILE A 221 8.82 -13.22 -7.22
C ILE A 221 8.45 -12.88 -5.78
N ILE A 222 7.51 -11.94 -5.61
CA ILE A 222 7.04 -11.46 -4.31
C ILE A 222 5.52 -11.70 -4.23
N GLY A 223 5.10 -12.54 -3.28
CA GLY A 223 3.70 -12.75 -2.95
C GLY A 223 3.15 -11.66 -2.02
N ALA A 224 2.35 -10.73 -2.57
CA ALA A 224 1.69 -9.65 -1.83
C ALA A 224 0.15 -9.64 -2.03
N ASP A 225 -0.43 -10.83 -2.28
CA ASP A 225 -1.83 -11.10 -2.64
C ASP A 225 -2.74 -11.36 -1.42
N GLY A 226 -2.23 -11.04 -0.22
CA GLY A 226 -2.96 -11.13 1.05
C GLY A 226 -3.12 -12.56 1.55
N ARG A 227 -4.28 -12.87 2.16
CA ARG A 227 -4.52 -14.17 2.80
C ARG A 227 -4.45 -15.36 1.84
N ARG A 228 -4.73 -15.15 0.55
CA ARG A 228 -4.68 -16.23 -0.45
C ARG A 228 -3.28 -16.84 -0.47
N ASN A 229 -2.25 -15.99 -0.55
CA ASN A 229 -0.83 -16.39 -0.59
C ASN A 229 -0.63 -17.59 -1.51
N THR A 230 -0.71 -17.27 -2.80
CA THR A 230 -0.72 -18.20 -3.94
C THR A 230 0.63 -18.84 -4.25
N LEU A 231 1.71 -18.40 -3.60
CA LEU A 231 3.03 -19.01 -3.79
C LEU A 231 3.19 -20.31 -2.98
N PRO A 232 3.60 -21.42 -3.61
CA PRO A 232 3.85 -22.69 -2.92
C PRO A 232 5.13 -22.64 -2.09
N GLY A 233 5.30 -23.63 -1.20
CA GLY A 233 6.54 -23.82 -0.40
C GLY A 233 6.59 -23.10 0.95
N PHE A 234 5.66 -22.17 1.23
CA PHE A 234 5.62 -21.42 2.49
C PHE A 234 4.70 -22.08 3.53
N ARG A 235 5.28 -22.76 4.53
CA ARG A 235 4.54 -23.29 5.68
C ARG A 235 3.94 -22.16 6.52
N ARG A 236 2.66 -22.26 6.85
CA ARG A 236 1.96 -21.26 7.69
C ARG A 236 1.82 -21.76 9.12
N LYS A 237 1.96 -20.85 10.06
CA LYS A 237 1.61 -21.08 11.46
C LYS A 237 0.21 -20.52 11.69
N GLU A 238 -0.73 -21.39 11.98
CA GLU A 238 -2.07 -20.97 12.40
C GLU A 238 -2.11 -20.83 13.91
N PHE A 239 -2.56 -19.67 14.39
CA PHE A 239 -2.83 -19.44 15.79
C PHE A 239 -4.34 -19.36 16.00
N ARG A 240 -4.91 -20.38 16.65
CA ARG A 240 -6.32 -20.42 17.00
C ARG A 240 -6.52 -19.89 18.41
N GLY A 241 -7.02 -18.66 18.51
CA GLY A 241 -7.41 -18.05 19.77
C GLY A 241 -8.86 -18.36 20.16
N LYS A 242 -9.41 -17.56 21.08
CA LYS A 242 -10.86 -17.54 21.36
C LYS A 242 -11.62 -17.10 20.12
N LEU A 243 -12.88 -17.51 20.01
CA LEU A 243 -13.79 -17.02 18.97
C LEU A 243 -13.85 -15.48 19.05
N ALA A 244 -13.54 -14.82 17.94
CA ALA A 244 -13.57 -13.37 17.81
C ALA A 244 -14.20 -13.00 16.46
N ILE A 245 -15.26 -12.21 16.49
CA ILE A 245 -15.97 -11.73 15.30
C ILE A 245 -15.83 -10.20 15.29
N ALA A 246 -15.25 -9.67 14.21
CA ALA A 246 -15.10 -8.23 14.01
C ALA A 246 -16.10 -7.74 12.97
N ILE A 247 -16.74 -6.60 13.25
CA ILE A 247 -17.66 -5.93 12.33
C ILE A 247 -17.05 -4.57 11.96
N THR A 248 -16.97 -4.27 10.67
CA THR A 248 -16.55 -2.96 10.16
C THR A 248 -17.71 -2.31 9.43
N ALA A 249 -17.99 -1.03 9.71
CA ALA A 249 -19.02 -0.26 9.04
C ALA A 249 -18.43 1.05 8.51
N ASN A 250 -18.92 1.52 7.37
CA ASN A 250 -18.54 2.82 6.79
C ASN A 250 -19.82 3.62 6.55
N PHE A 251 -19.90 4.81 7.13
CA PHE A 251 -21.00 5.75 6.92
C PHE A 251 -20.54 6.90 6.03
N LYS A 252 -21.48 7.55 5.33
CA LYS A 252 -21.18 8.69 4.47
C LYS A 252 -20.80 9.89 5.36
N ASN A 253 -19.58 10.40 5.20
CA ASN A 253 -19.13 11.65 5.82
C ASN A 253 -19.41 12.82 4.86
N ARG A 254 -20.26 13.79 5.26
CA ARG A 254 -20.59 14.98 4.47
C ARG A 254 -19.64 16.15 4.70
N ASN A 255 -18.70 16.03 5.63
CA ASN A 255 -17.74 17.06 6.03
C ASN A 255 -18.43 18.34 6.57
N SER A 256 -19.58 18.19 7.23
CA SER A 256 -20.22 19.30 7.95
C SER A 256 -19.44 19.69 9.21
N THR A 257 -19.62 20.91 9.69
CA THR A 257 -19.00 21.39 10.93
C THR A 257 -19.40 20.54 12.14
N ALA A 258 -20.62 19.98 12.14
CA ALA A 258 -21.07 19.08 13.20
C ALA A 258 -20.31 17.74 13.17
N GLU A 259 -20.18 17.12 11.99
CA GLU A 259 -19.40 15.88 11.83
C GLU A 259 -17.93 16.08 12.20
N ALA A 260 -17.33 17.22 11.85
CA ALA A 260 -15.92 17.51 12.13
C ALA A 260 -15.59 17.73 13.61
N LYS A 261 -16.60 18.02 14.45
CA LYS A 261 -16.43 18.19 15.91
C LYS A 261 -16.46 16.87 16.67
N VAL A 262 -16.94 15.79 16.05
CA VAL A 262 -17.02 14.47 16.71
C VAL A 262 -15.60 13.90 16.83
N GLU A 263 -15.20 13.59 18.06
CA GLU A 263 -13.87 13.05 18.33
C GLU A 263 -13.71 11.61 17.82
N GLU A 264 -12.50 11.30 17.36
CA GLU A 264 -12.15 9.95 16.95
C GLU A 264 -11.91 9.03 18.15
N ILE A 265 -12.27 7.77 17.97
CA ILE A 265 -12.09 6.72 18.96
C ILE A 265 -10.91 5.85 18.52
N SER A 266 -9.70 6.13 19.05
CA SER A 266 -8.44 5.46 18.67
C SER A 266 -8.30 4.00 19.12
N GLY A 267 -9.32 3.48 19.80
CA GLY A 267 -9.39 2.13 20.33
C GLY A 267 -9.88 2.16 21.77
N VAL A 268 -11.09 1.67 21.99
CA VAL A 268 -11.64 1.48 23.34
C VAL A 268 -11.58 0.00 23.60
N ALA A 269 -10.67 -0.46 24.45
CA ALA A 269 -10.68 -1.84 24.92
C ALA A 269 -11.66 -1.99 26.07
N PHE A 270 -12.41 -3.08 26.11
CA PHE A 270 -13.34 -3.38 27.21
C PHE A 270 -12.67 -3.23 28.58
N ILE A 271 -11.43 -3.72 28.70
CA ILE A 271 -10.66 -3.71 29.95
C ILE A 271 -10.49 -2.30 30.51
N PHE A 272 -10.35 -1.27 29.66
CA PHE A 272 -10.09 0.10 30.09
C PHE A 272 -11.37 0.94 30.23
N ASN A 273 -12.47 0.55 29.59
CA ASN A 273 -13.71 1.35 29.56
C ASN A 273 -14.94 0.49 29.85
N GLN A 274 -14.89 -0.29 30.94
CA GLN A 274 -15.96 -1.23 31.30
C GLN A 274 -17.31 -0.54 31.45
N ARG A 275 -17.34 0.65 32.06
CA ARG A 275 -18.57 1.45 32.25
C ARG A 275 -19.27 1.73 30.92
N PHE A 276 -18.53 2.23 29.92
CA PHE A 276 -19.07 2.50 28.58
C PHE A 276 -19.71 1.25 27.95
N PHE A 277 -19.03 0.09 28.02
CA PHE A 277 -19.57 -1.15 27.44
C PHE A 277 -20.74 -1.74 28.23
N GLN A 278 -20.78 -1.54 29.55
CA GLN A 278 -21.92 -1.92 30.38
C GLN A 278 -23.15 -1.07 30.05
N GLU A 279 -23.00 0.25 29.95
CA GLU A 279 -24.06 1.18 29.55
C GLU A 279 -24.57 0.85 28.13
N LEU A 280 -23.67 0.65 27.16
CA LEU A 280 -24.04 0.23 25.81
C LEU A 280 -24.86 -1.05 25.79
N ARG A 281 -24.49 -2.04 26.62
CA ARG A 281 -25.22 -3.30 26.74
C ARG A 281 -26.60 -3.10 27.34
N GLN A 282 -26.72 -2.27 28.38
CA GLN A 282 -27.99 -1.99 29.04
C GLN A 282 -28.98 -1.28 28.09
N GLU A 283 -28.49 -0.31 27.30
CA GLU A 283 -29.34 0.47 26.41
C GLU A 283 -29.73 -0.26 25.12
N THR A 284 -28.82 -1.06 24.55
CA THR A 284 -28.99 -1.63 23.20
C THR A 284 -29.06 -3.15 23.16
N GLY A 285 -28.78 -3.83 24.27
CA GLY A 285 -28.57 -5.29 24.31
C GLY A 285 -27.25 -5.77 23.69
N LEU A 286 -26.45 -4.87 23.10
CA LEU A 286 -25.21 -5.24 22.40
C LEU A 286 -24.07 -5.54 23.38
N CYS A 287 -23.64 -6.80 23.44
CA CYS A 287 -22.43 -7.21 24.17
C CYS A 287 -21.20 -7.15 23.24
N ARG A 288 -20.47 -6.03 23.24
CA ARG A 288 -19.21 -5.88 22.48
C ARG A 288 -17.99 -6.04 23.37
N TYR A 289 -17.07 -6.92 22.97
CA TYR A 289 -15.75 -7.07 23.58
C TYR A 289 -14.68 -6.75 22.55
N THR A 290 -13.99 -5.63 22.71
CA THR A 290 -12.75 -5.33 21.99
C THR A 290 -11.60 -6.03 22.71
N ALA A 291 -11.03 -7.04 22.07
CA ALA A 291 -9.95 -7.83 22.64
C ALA A 291 -8.61 -7.08 22.55
N THR A 292 -8.04 -6.72 23.70
CA THR A 292 -6.59 -6.59 23.87
C THR A 292 -6.17 -7.24 25.18
N SER A 293 -5.22 -8.18 25.06
CA SER A 293 -4.40 -8.77 26.14
C SER A 293 -5.10 -9.60 27.23
N LEU A 294 -4.67 -10.87 27.27
CA LEU A 294 -4.86 -11.87 28.32
C LEU A 294 -4.66 -11.33 29.75
N ARG A 295 -5.75 -11.24 30.51
CA ARG A 295 -5.71 -11.51 31.96
C ARG A 295 -6.92 -12.36 32.33
N LYS A 296 -6.64 -13.45 33.07
CA LYS A 296 -7.63 -14.28 33.74
C LYS A 296 -8.43 -13.37 34.69
N GLN A 297 -9.68 -13.09 34.36
CA GLN A 297 -10.70 -12.85 35.37
C GLN A 297 -11.76 -13.94 35.18
N ARG A 298 -11.81 -14.82 36.17
CA ARG A 298 -12.98 -15.66 36.43
C ARG A 298 -14.02 -14.74 37.07
N GLU A 299 -15.20 -14.66 36.49
CA GLU A 299 -16.42 -14.35 37.22
C GLU A 299 -17.28 -15.61 37.31
N PRO A 300 -18.08 -15.78 38.37
CA PRO A 300 -18.70 -17.05 38.72
C PRO A 300 -19.98 -17.28 37.89
N GLY A 301 -20.01 -18.38 37.14
CA GLY A 301 -21.19 -18.83 36.41
C GLY A 301 -20.82 -19.88 35.39
N CYS A 302 -21.23 -21.12 35.64
CA CYS A 302 -20.97 -22.35 34.88
C CYS A 302 -19.67 -23.09 35.23
N ALA A 303 -19.80 -23.95 36.25
CA ALA A 303 -18.88 -25.04 36.54
C ALA A 303 -19.12 -26.21 35.56
N ALA A 304 -18.04 -26.69 34.92
CA ALA A 304 -17.80 -28.11 34.66
C ALA A 304 -16.31 -28.33 34.32
N GLY A 305 -15.55 -28.82 35.32
CA GLY A 305 -14.57 -29.90 35.15
C GLY A 305 -13.18 -29.65 34.56
N VAL A 306 -12.17 -30.04 35.37
CA VAL A 306 -10.80 -30.54 35.04
C VAL A 306 -9.63 -29.54 35.22
N PRO A 307 -8.53 -29.92 35.94
CA PRO A 307 -7.59 -28.97 36.55
C PRO A 307 -6.34 -28.66 35.71
N ALA A 308 -5.63 -27.61 36.19
CA ALA A 308 -4.52 -26.92 35.56
C ALA A 308 -3.16 -27.66 35.64
N ILE A 309 -2.28 -27.36 34.68
CA ILE A 309 -0.82 -27.47 34.86
C ILE A 309 -0.17 -26.11 34.56
N SER A 310 0.69 -25.71 35.49
CA SER A 310 1.45 -24.47 35.63
C SER A 310 2.65 -24.38 34.68
N GLY A 311 3.07 -23.15 34.34
CA GLY A 311 4.47 -22.89 34.02
C GLY A 311 4.73 -21.62 33.22
N LEU A 312 5.64 -20.79 33.78
CA LEU A 312 6.46 -19.76 33.14
C LEU A 312 5.98 -18.29 33.21
N CYS A 313 6.59 -17.60 34.18
CA CYS A 313 6.70 -16.16 34.36
C CYS A 313 7.35 -15.46 33.16
N HIS A 314 6.77 -14.35 32.72
CA HIS A 314 7.50 -13.29 32.01
C HIS A 314 7.24 -11.94 32.69
N GLN A 315 8.34 -11.26 33.05
CA GLN A 315 8.35 -9.92 33.63
C GLN A 315 7.80 -8.87 32.65
N PRO A 316 7.11 -7.81 33.12
CA PRO A 316 6.67 -6.73 32.25
C PRO A 316 7.79 -5.69 32.03
N LEU A 317 8.03 -5.33 30.77
CA LEU A 317 8.87 -4.21 30.35
C LEU A 317 8.24 -2.88 30.82
N ARG A 318 9.05 -2.06 31.49
CA ARG A 318 8.70 -0.75 32.05
C ARG A 318 8.32 0.25 30.95
N SER A 319 7.37 1.12 31.29
CA SER A 319 6.98 2.33 30.54
C SER A 319 8.15 3.32 30.42
N ALA A 320 8.50 3.71 29.19
CA ALA A 320 9.43 4.81 28.96
C ALA A 320 8.77 6.14 29.33
N ARG A 321 9.32 6.81 30.35
CA ARG A 321 8.99 8.19 30.70
C ARG A 321 9.58 9.14 29.66
N ARG A 322 8.80 10.14 29.28
CA ARG A 322 9.27 11.37 28.63
C ARG A 322 10.25 12.09 29.57
N CYS A 323 11.41 12.46 29.06
CA CYS A 323 12.22 13.54 29.62
C CYS A 323 12.48 14.55 28.51
N HIS A 324 12.07 15.78 28.76
CA HIS A 324 12.55 16.97 28.09
C HIS A 324 14.02 17.20 28.43
N VAL A 325 14.86 17.40 27.42
CA VAL A 325 15.76 18.55 27.25
C VAL A 325 15.79 18.86 25.76
#